data_AF-A0ABD1VZU1-F1
#
_entry.id   AF-A0ABD1VZU1-F1
#
_cell.length_a   1.000
_cell.length_b   1.000
_cell.length_c   1.000
_cell.angle_alpha   90.00
_cell.angle_beta   90.00
_cell.angle_gamma   90.00
#
_symmetry.space_group_name_H-M   'P 1'
#
loop_
_entity.id
_entity.type
_entity.pdbx_description
1 polymer ?
#
loop_
_entity_poly.entity_id
_entity_poly.type
_entity_poly.pdbx_seq_one_letter_code
_entity_poly.pdbx_strand_id
1 'polypeptide(L)'
;MKLQTRSVVLMKYIILIARVLQWAWDYLLLQSFFQPCEIELRDYVDDLTVTRYENNNSAGFGDSSVECAVCLCRIDEGDEVRELRCKHLYHRVCLDRWVRHGHRTCPLCRKNLS
;
A
#
# COMPACT_ATOMS: atom_id res chain seq x y z
N MET A 1 -12.90 0.25 51.81
CA MET A 1 -13.12 0.96 50.52
C MET A 1 -11.91 1.02 49.57
N LYS A 2 -10.70 0.50 49.93
CA LYS A 2 -9.52 0.53 49.03
C LYS A 2 -9.49 -0.55 47.94
N LEU A 3 -10.33 -1.59 48.05
CA LEU A 3 -10.41 -2.68 47.08
C LEU A 3 -11.24 -2.29 45.84
N GLN A 4 -12.28 -1.47 46.02
CA GLN A 4 -13.15 -0.95 44.95
C GLN A 4 -12.37 -0.06 43.97
N THR A 5 -11.44 0.77 44.47
CA THR A 5 -10.63 1.68 43.66
C THR A 5 -9.53 0.93 42.90
N ARG A 6 -8.96 -0.14 43.49
CA ARG A 6 -7.98 -1.01 42.82
C ARG A 6 -8.62 -1.76 41.67
N SER A 7 -9.85 -2.27 41.80
CA SER A 7 -10.52 -2.93 40.67
C SER A 7 -10.84 -1.94 39.55
N VAL A 8 -11.29 -0.72 39.85
CA VAL A 8 -11.56 0.31 38.83
C VAL A 8 -10.27 0.75 38.11
N VAL A 9 -9.16 0.86 38.83
CA VAL A 9 -7.85 1.18 38.26
C VAL A 9 -7.35 0.04 37.36
N LEU A 10 -7.45 -1.22 37.83
CA LEU A 10 -7.11 -2.40 37.03
C LEU A 10 -7.98 -2.51 35.77
N MET A 11 -9.27 -2.22 35.87
CA MET A 11 -10.17 -2.21 34.70
C MET A 11 -9.79 -1.13 33.69
N LYS A 12 -9.33 0.05 34.12
CA LYS A 12 -8.77 1.08 33.22
C LYS A 12 -7.50 0.59 32.53
N TYR A 13 -6.60 -0.07 33.23
CA TYR A 13 -5.40 -0.66 32.63
C TYR A 13 -5.75 -1.77 31.64
N ILE A 14 -6.71 -2.63 31.95
CA ILE A 14 -7.18 -3.69 31.05
C ILE A 14 -7.79 -3.08 29.78
N ILE A 15 -8.62 -2.03 29.90
CA ILE A 15 -9.20 -1.34 28.73
C ILE A 15 -8.12 -0.63 27.90
N LEU A 16 -7.13 0.00 28.53
CA LEU A 16 -6.01 0.64 27.84
C LEU A 16 -5.16 -0.39 27.10
N ILE A 17 -4.82 -1.51 27.76
CA ILE A 17 -4.07 -2.61 27.17
C ILE A 17 -4.87 -3.25 26.04
N ALA A 18 -6.16 -3.52 26.21
CA ALA A 18 -7.01 -4.07 25.17
C ALA A 18 -7.10 -3.14 23.95
N ARG A 19 -7.19 -1.82 24.15
CA ARG A 19 -7.16 -0.83 23.06
C ARG A 19 -5.80 -0.78 22.36
N VAL A 20 -4.71 -0.84 23.11
CA VAL A 20 -3.34 -0.88 22.54
C VAL A 20 -3.11 -2.18 21.79
N LEU A 21 -3.59 -3.32 22.31
CA LEU A 21 -3.53 -4.62 21.65
C LEU A 21 -4.42 -4.67 20.40
N GLN A 22 -5.59 -4.03 20.43
CA GLN A 22 -6.46 -3.90 19.27
C GLN A 22 -5.82 -3.00 18.20
N TRP A 23 -5.20 -1.87 18.59
CA TRP A 23 -4.44 -1.02 17.68
C TRP A 23 -3.19 -1.72 17.13
N ALA A 24 -2.50 -2.52 17.94
CA ALA A 24 -1.35 -3.31 17.52
C ALA A 24 -1.79 -4.44 16.58
N TRP A 25 -2.95 -5.05 16.81
CA TRP A 25 -3.54 -6.04 15.92
C TRP A 25 -3.96 -5.41 14.60
N ASP A 26 -4.63 -4.25 14.63
CA ASP A 26 -4.99 -3.50 13.43
C ASP A 26 -3.74 -2.99 12.69
N TYR A 27 -2.67 -2.61 13.40
CA TYR A 27 -1.38 -2.25 12.83
C TYR A 27 -0.66 -3.46 12.22
N LEU A 28 -0.71 -4.64 12.85
CA LEU A 28 -0.17 -5.90 12.30
C LEU A 28 -1.02 -6.43 11.13
N LEU A 29 -2.34 -6.23 11.16
CA LEU A 29 -3.23 -6.50 10.03
C LEU A 29 -3.02 -5.51 8.89
N LEU A 30 -2.79 -4.23 9.21
CA LEU A 30 -2.34 -3.24 8.22
C LEU A 30 -0.94 -3.58 7.72
N GLN A 31 -0.02 -4.11 8.51
CA GLN A 31 1.29 -4.57 8.05
C GLN A 31 1.17 -5.82 7.14
N SER A 32 0.07 -6.58 7.27
CA SER A 32 -0.29 -7.69 6.37
C SER A 32 -0.96 -7.20 5.06
N PHE A 33 -1.64 -6.05 5.08
CA PHE A 33 -2.30 -5.43 3.90
C PHE A 33 -1.41 -4.38 3.19
N PHE A 34 -0.55 -3.71 3.94
CA PHE A 34 0.47 -2.72 3.61
C PHE A 34 1.84 -3.30 3.97
N GLN A 35 2.22 -4.40 3.32
CA GLN A 35 3.61 -4.82 3.35
C GLN A 35 4.45 -3.67 2.78
N PRO A 36 5.35 -3.03 3.57
CA PRO A 36 6.41 -2.24 2.98
C PRO A 36 7.20 -3.17 2.08
N CYS A 37 7.51 -2.67 0.89
CA CYS A 37 8.33 -3.35 -0.09
C CYS A 37 9.76 -3.52 0.45
N GLU A 38 10.01 -4.53 1.29
CA GLU A 38 11.35 -5.10 1.41
C GLU A 38 11.44 -6.32 0.48
N ILE A 39 12.10 -6.01 -0.62
CA ILE A 39 12.65 -6.87 -1.65
C ILE A 39 13.46 -8.00 -0.99
N GLU A 40 12.96 -9.24 -1.05
CA GLU A 40 13.82 -10.42 -1.02
C GLU A 40 14.36 -10.62 -2.44
N LEU A 41 15.58 -10.12 -2.61
CA LEU A 41 16.41 -10.08 -3.80
C LEU A 41 16.98 -11.48 -4.12
N ARG A 42 16.34 -12.22 -5.05
CA ARG A 42 16.90 -13.33 -5.88
C ARG A 42 15.73 -14.15 -6.42
N ASP A 43 15.33 -14.09 -7.69
CA ASP A 43 16.01 -14.84 -8.75
C ASP A 43 15.45 -14.55 -10.18
N TYR A 44 14.83 -13.39 -10.45
CA TYR A 44 14.27 -13.12 -11.79
C TYR A 44 14.55 -11.69 -12.28
N VAL A 45 15.83 -11.43 -12.55
CA VAL A 45 16.26 -10.29 -13.35
C VAL A 45 15.93 -10.62 -14.81
N ASP A 46 14.67 -10.46 -15.21
CA ASP A 46 14.31 -10.35 -16.63
C ASP A 46 14.20 -8.86 -16.96
N ASP A 47 15.35 -8.35 -17.36
CA ASP A 47 15.57 -7.23 -18.27
C ASP A 47 14.30 -6.73 -18.99
N LEU A 48 13.66 -5.67 -18.47
CA LEU A 48 13.03 -4.59 -19.24
C LEU A 48 12.40 -3.53 -18.32
N THR A 49 13.05 -2.36 -18.26
CA THR A 49 12.52 -1.03 -17.87
C THR A 49 11.65 -0.97 -16.60
N VAL A 50 12.27 -1.02 -15.42
CA VAL A 50 11.66 -0.43 -14.22
C VAL A 50 11.81 1.07 -14.33
N THR A 51 10.73 1.79 -14.62
CA THR A 51 10.72 3.25 -14.61
C THR A 51 10.41 3.72 -13.20
N ARG A 52 11.36 4.42 -12.57
CA ARG A 52 11.07 5.18 -11.34
C ARG A 52 10.16 6.34 -11.71
N TYR A 53 9.16 6.61 -10.88
CA TYR A 53 8.29 7.75 -11.10
C TYR A 53 9.06 9.05 -10.86
N GLU A 54 9.09 9.92 -11.86
CA GLU A 54 9.63 11.27 -11.77
C GLU A 54 8.46 12.26 -11.87
N ASN A 55 8.14 12.94 -10.77
CA ASN A 55 7.07 13.93 -10.74
C ASN A 55 7.61 15.29 -11.20
N ASN A 56 7.61 15.53 -12.51
CA ASN A 56 8.10 16.80 -13.07
C ASN A 56 7.17 18.00 -12.81
N ASN A 57 6.13 17.87 -11.96
CA ASN A 57 5.23 18.98 -11.61
C ASN A 57 5.86 19.90 -10.54
N SER A 58 6.85 20.69 -10.96
CA SER A 58 7.42 21.78 -10.15
C SER A 58 6.74 23.15 -10.40
N ALA A 59 5.59 23.19 -11.08
CA ALA A 59 4.91 24.46 -11.36
C ALA A 59 3.36 24.34 -11.31
N GLY A 60 2.77 24.94 -10.27
CA GLY A 60 1.46 25.62 -10.37
C GLY A 60 0.18 24.78 -10.34
N PHE A 61 -0.57 24.92 -9.24
CA PHE A 61 -2.05 24.85 -9.18
C PHE A 61 -2.73 23.65 -9.87
N GLY A 62 -2.80 22.52 -9.18
CA GLY A 62 -3.70 21.41 -9.51
C GLY A 62 -3.36 20.15 -8.73
N ASP A 63 -4.28 19.69 -7.88
CA ASP A 63 -4.19 18.46 -7.08
C ASP A 63 -4.31 17.20 -7.98
N SER A 64 -3.36 17.00 -8.88
CA SER A 64 -3.29 15.82 -9.74
C SER A 64 -2.28 14.81 -9.21
N SER A 65 -2.35 14.50 -7.90
CA SER A 65 -1.60 13.36 -7.36
C SER A 65 -2.06 12.08 -8.05
N VAL A 66 -1.14 11.35 -8.67
CA VAL A 66 -1.45 10.07 -9.30
C VAL A 66 -1.61 9.01 -8.21
N GLU A 67 -2.73 8.29 -8.20
CA GLU A 67 -3.01 7.23 -7.24
C GLU A 67 -3.06 5.86 -7.92
N CYS A 68 -2.49 4.85 -7.28
CA CYS A 68 -2.56 3.47 -7.76
C CYS A 68 -3.94 2.87 -7.43
N ALA A 69 -4.76 2.60 -8.45
CA ALA A 69 -6.11 2.07 -8.23
C ALA A 69 -6.17 0.62 -7.69
N VAL A 70 -5.02 -0.03 -7.46
CA VAL A 70 -4.95 -1.37 -6.87
C VAL A 70 -4.76 -1.31 -5.36
N CYS A 71 -3.84 -0.47 -4.87
CA CYS A 71 -3.58 -0.29 -3.43
C CYS A 71 -4.21 0.97 -2.85
N LEU A 72 -4.81 1.83 -3.69
CA LEU A 72 -5.41 3.11 -3.33
C LEU A 72 -4.43 4.08 -2.64
N CYS A 73 -3.12 3.87 -2.86
CA CYS A 73 -2.06 4.74 -2.34
C CYS A 73 -1.63 5.73 -3.41
N ARG A 74 -1.15 6.90 -2.97
CA ARG A 74 -0.46 7.86 -3.84
C ARG A 74 0.81 7.24 -4.40
N ILE A 75 1.18 7.72 -5.57
CA ILE A 75 2.40 7.36 -6.27
C ILE A 75 3.35 8.52 -6.11
N ASP A 76 4.44 8.29 -5.37
CA ASP A 76 5.41 9.31 -5.01
C ASP A 76 6.68 9.19 -5.86
N GLU A 77 7.49 10.25 -5.85
CA GLU A 77 8.77 10.26 -6.53
C GLU A 77 9.67 9.11 -6.06
N GLY A 78 10.25 8.39 -7.01
CA GLY A 78 11.10 7.24 -6.73
C GLY A 78 10.35 5.91 -6.60
N ASP A 79 9.02 5.90 -6.57
CA ASP A 79 8.24 4.66 -6.61
C ASP A 79 8.48 3.89 -7.91
N GLU A 80 8.58 2.56 -7.80
CA GLU A 80 8.61 1.69 -8.98
C GLU A 80 7.21 1.58 -9.57
N VAL A 81 7.02 2.14 -10.76
CA VAL A 81 5.73 2.20 -11.42
C VAL A 81 5.77 1.57 -12.79
N ARG A 82 4.58 1.20 -13.28
CA ARG A 82 4.38 0.69 -14.63
C ARG A 82 3.20 1.39 -15.25
N GLU A 83 3.44 2.04 -16.38
CA GLU A 83 2.39 2.60 -17.23
C GLU A 83 1.97 1.55 -18.26
N LEU A 84 0.66 1.30 -18.36
CA LEU A 84 0.10 0.43 -19.38
C LEU A 84 -0.09 1.19 -20.70
N ARG A 85 -0.26 0.47 -21.83
CA ARG A 85 -0.61 1.11 -23.13
C ARG A 85 -1.88 1.97 -23.09
N CYS A 86 -2.76 1.71 -22.13
CA CYS A 86 -3.96 2.52 -21.90
C CYS A 86 -3.70 3.80 -21.08
N LYS A 87 -2.43 4.15 -20.82
CA LYS A 87 -1.95 5.32 -20.05
C LYS A 87 -2.32 5.34 -18.57
N HIS A 88 -2.70 4.19 -18.01
CA HIS A 88 -2.94 4.08 -16.57
C HIS A 88 -1.68 3.60 -15.88
N LEU A 89 -1.39 4.25 -14.74
CA LEU A 89 -0.14 4.09 -14.00
C LEU A 89 -0.43 3.39 -12.67
N TYR A 90 0.41 2.42 -12.33
CA TYR A 90 0.28 1.59 -11.13
C TYR A 90 1.65 1.35 -10.53
N HIS A 91 1.73 1.07 -9.22
CA HIS A 91 2.93 0.46 -8.66
C HIS A 91 3.21 -0.87 -9.37
N ARG A 92 4.47 -1.09 -9.72
CA ARG A 92 4.94 -2.30 -10.39
C ARG A 92 4.48 -3.55 -9.63
N VAL A 93 4.68 -3.58 -8.32
CA VAL A 93 4.32 -4.71 -7.44
C VAL A 93 2.81 -4.96 -7.45
N CYS A 94 2.00 -3.90 -7.45
CA CYS A 94 0.55 -4.00 -7.45
C CYS A 94 0.02 -4.57 -8.77
N LEU A 95 0.56 -4.10 -9.90
CA LEU A 95 0.20 -4.63 -11.21
C LEU A 95 0.71 -6.07 -11.40
N ASP A 96 1.92 -6.40 -10.95
CA ASP A 96 2.44 -7.75 -11.01
C ASP A 96 1.58 -8.73 -10.20
N ARG A 97 1.14 -8.33 -8.99
CA ARG A 97 0.20 -9.12 -8.18
C ARG A 97 -1.11 -9.33 -8.92
N TRP A 98 -1.66 -8.28 -9.53
CA TRP A 98 -2.89 -8.35 -10.32
C TRP A 98 -2.78 -9.38 -11.45
N VAL A 99 -1.68 -9.37 -12.20
CA VAL A 99 -1.42 -10.34 -13.28
C VAL A 99 -1.25 -11.77 -12.74
N ARG A 100 -0.55 -11.94 -11.61
CA ARG A 100 -0.37 -13.26 -10.97
C ARG A 100 -1.70 -13.88 -10.53
N HIS A 101 -2.72 -13.08 -10.22
CA HIS A 101 -4.07 -13.56 -9.90
C HIS A 101 -4.87 -13.99 -11.14
N GLY A 102 -4.26 -13.95 -12.34
CA GLY A 102 -4.87 -14.38 -13.60
C GLY A 102 -5.55 -13.25 -14.38
N HIS A 103 -5.50 -12.01 -13.91
CA HIS A 103 -6.08 -10.87 -14.60
C HIS A 103 -5.15 -10.35 -15.71
N ARG A 104 -5.64 -10.29 -16.94
CA ARG A 104 -4.90 -9.75 -18.10
C ARG A 104 -5.49 -8.44 -18.63
N THR A 105 -6.22 -7.73 -17.79
CA THR A 105 -6.90 -6.48 -18.13
C THR A 105 -6.54 -5.37 -17.15
N CYS A 106 -6.58 -4.13 -17.63
CA CYS A 106 -6.38 -2.94 -16.82
C CYS A 106 -7.48 -2.81 -15.74
N PRO A 107 -7.12 -2.62 -14.46
CA PRO A 107 -8.09 -2.41 -13.38
C PRO A 107 -9.07 -1.25 -13.61
N LEU A 108 -8.62 -0.19 -14.30
CA LEU A 108 -9.43 1.02 -14.52
C LEU A 108 -10.31 0.92 -15.76
N CYS A 109 -9.75 0.50 -16.91
CA CYS A 109 -10.44 0.58 -18.19
C CYS A 109 -10.72 -0.78 -18.85
N ARG A 110 -10.35 -1.89 -18.20
CA ARG A 110 -10.55 -3.27 -18.66
C ARG A 110 -9.93 -3.62 -20.03
N LYS A 111 -9.13 -2.73 -20.61
CA LYS A 111 -8.33 -3.00 -21.83
C LYS A 111 -7.24 -4.03 -21.53
N ASN A 112 -6.89 -4.85 -22.52
CA ASN A 112 -5.83 -5.85 -22.36
C ASN A 112 -4.48 -5.22 -22.01
N LEU A 113 -3.68 -5.92 -21.21
CA LEU A 113 -2.34 -5.49 -20.76
C LEU A 113 -1.24 -5.64 -21.84
N SER A 114 -1.59 -5.54 -23.13
CA SER A 114 -0.64 -5.82 -24.23
C SER A 114 0.45 -4.79 -24.39
#